data_AF-A0A0J7KPT8-F1
#
_entry.id   AF-A0A0J7KPT8-F1
#
_cell.length_a   1.000
_cell.length_b   1.000
_cell.length_c   1.000
_cell.angle_alpha   90.00
_cell.angle_beta   90.00
_cell.angle_gamma   90.00
#
_symmetry.space_group_name_H-M   'P 1'
#
loop_
_entity.id
_entity.type
_entity.pdbx_description
1 polymer ?
#
loop_
_entity_poly.entity_id
_entity_poly.type
_entity_poly.pdbx_seq_one_letter_code
_entity_poly.pdbx_strand_id
1 'polypeptide(L)'
;MVNLKNALGADELTDKKAGLPRGLLAEFLGTLLLNFFGCGAVVTDNVVAIGLAFGLIVASAIQGIGHVSGGHVNPAVTCGLIIIGKV
;
A
#
# COMPACT_ATOMS: atom_id res chain seq x y z
N MET A 1 -24.57 8.78 9.30
CA MET A 1 -23.42 9.68 9.09
C MET A 1 -22.19 8.92 9.55
N VAL A 2 -21.21 8.67 8.68
CA VAL A 2 -19.99 7.91 9.06
C VAL A 2 -19.23 8.72 10.11
N ASN A 3 -18.83 8.08 11.20
CA ASN A 3 -18.02 8.73 12.23
C ASN A 3 -16.64 9.07 11.64
N LEU A 4 -16.25 10.34 11.72
CA LEU A 4 -14.99 10.83 11.15
C LEU A 4 -13.76 10.10 11.72
N LYS A 5 -13.81 9.67 12.98
CA LYS A 5 -12.71 8.91 13.60
C LYS A 5 -12.54 7.55 12.91
N ASN A 6 -13.65 6.86 12.67
CA ASN A 6 -13.67 5.57 11.99
C ASN A 6 -13.32 5.72 10.51
N ALA A 7 -13.72 6.81 9.85
CA ALA A 7 -13.41 7.08 8.44
C ALA A 7 -11.92 7.36 8.20
N LEU A 8 -11.22 7.88 9.20
CA LEU A 8 -9.80 8.21 9.12
C LEU A 8 -8.89 7.11 9.71
N GLY A 9 -9.45 5.97 10.13
CA GLY A 9 -8.69 4.91 10.80
C GLY A 9 -8.12 5.31 12.17
N ALA A 10 -8.61 6.40 12.79
CA ALA A 10 -8.06 6.91 14.05
C ALA A 10 -8.24 5.93 15.23
N ASP A 11 -9.21 5.02 15.11
CA ASP A 11 -9.45 3.97 16.09
C ASP A 11 -8.28 2.97 16.13
N GLU A 12 -7.57 2.75 15.03
CA GLU A 12 -6.41 1.84 14.97
C GLU A 12 -5.21 2.33 15.77
N LEU A 13 -5.09 3.65 15.95
CA LEU A 13 -4.05 4.26 16.78
C LEU A 13 -4.31 4.06 18.28
N THR A 14 -5.57 3.86 18.64
CA THR A 14 -6.00 3.78 20.04
C THR A 14 -6.22 2.32 20.46
N ASP A 15 -6.67 1.47 19.55
CA ASP A 15 -6.92 0.06 19.81
C ASP A 15 -5.68 -0.81 19.55
N LYS A 16 -5.10 -1.34 20.63
CA LYS A 16 -3.97 -2.27 20.56
C LYS A 16 -4.30 -3.59 19.83
N LYS A 17 -5.58 -3.91 19.62
CA LYS A 17 -6.03 -5.10 18.89
C LYS A 17 -6.20 -4.86 17.38
N ALA A 18 -6.10 -3.62 16.91
CA ALA A 18 -6.30 -3.26 15.51
C ALA A 18 -5.24 -3.85 14.55
N GLY A 19 -4.13 -4.39 15.08
CA GLY A 19 -3.13 -5.05 14.24
C GLY A 19 -2.24 -4.08 13.45
N LEU A 20 -2.22 -2.79 13.82
CA LEU A 20 -1.44 -1.74 13.17
C LEU A 20 0.03 -2.12 12.87
N PRO A 21 0.80 -2.79 13.76
CA PRO A 21 2.17 -3.19 13.44
C PRO A 21 2.27 -4.16 12.24
N ARG A 22 1.27 -5.02 12.06
CA ARG A 22 1.20 -5.94 10.92
C ARG A 22 0.87 -5.19 9.64
N GLY A 23 -0.07 -4.24 9.71
CA GLY A 23 -0.41 -3.36 8.60
C GLY A 23 0.80 -2.53 8.13
N LEU A 24 1.54 -1.93 9.07
CA LEU A 24 2.74 -1.15 8.77
C LEU A 24 3.86 -2.01 8.17
N LEU A 25 4.09 -3.21 8.69
CA LEU A 25 5.09 -4.13 8.12
C LEU A 25 4.68 -4.59 6.72
N ALA A 26 3.39 -4.85 6.49
CA ALA A 26 2.85 -5.18 5.19
C ALA A 26 3.10 -4.04 4.18
N GLU A 27 2.70 -2.81 4.49
CA GLU A 27 2.96 -1.62 3.65
C GLU A 27 4.46 -1.42 3.37
N PHE A 28 5.31 -1.57 4.39
CA PHE A 28 6.77 -1.46 4.22
C PHE A 28 7.30 -2.49 3.22
N LEU A 29 6.92 -3.77 3.37
CA LEU A 29 7.36 -4.83 2.47
C LEU A 29 6.81 -4.63 1.05
N GLY A 30 5.54 -4.21 0.92
CA GLY A 30 4.92 -3.92 -0.37
C GLY A 30 5.66 -2.80 -1.13
N THR A 31 5.93 -1.68 -0.46
CA THR A 31 6.67 -0.56 -1.06
C THR A 31 8.14 -0.91 -1.33
N LEU A 32 8.78 -1.69 -0.46
CA LEU A 32 10.15 -2.17 -0.68
C LEU A 32 10.25 -3.01 -1.95
N LEU A 33 9.34 -3.97 -2.13
CA LEU A 33 9.31 -4.83 -3.32
C LEU A 33 8.97 -4.03 -4.58
N LEU A 34 8.02 -3.10 -4.49
CA LEU A 34 7.68 -2.18 -5.58
C LEU A 34 8.92 -1.42 -6.09
N ASN A 35 9.68 -0.81 -5.19
CA ASN A 35 10.89 -0.08 -5.58
C ASN A 35 12.00 -1.03 -6.04
N PHE A 36 12.18 -2.17 -5.38
CA PHE A 36 13.25 -3.12 -5.75
C PHE A 36 13.08 -3.63 -7.18
N PHE A 37 11.89 -4.11 -7.53
CA PHE A 37 11.63 -4.64 -8.88
C PHE A 37 11.36 -3.55 -9.90
N GLY A 38 10.58 -2.52 -9.54
CA GLY A 38 10.25 -1.41 -10.43
C GLY A 38 11.48 -0.60 -10.83
N CYS A 39 12.25 -0.11 -9.86
CA CYS A 39 13.48 0.63 -10.14
C CYS A 39 14.57 -0.30 -10.72
N GLY A 40 14.64 -1.57 -10.30
CA GLY A 40 15.54 -2.55 -10.91
C GLY A 40 15.29 -2.74 -12.40
N ALA A 41 14.03 -2.74 -12.84
CA ALA A 41 13.67 -2.86 -14.25
C ALA A 41 14.11 -1.67 -15.10
N VAL A 42 14.35 -0.49 -14.51
CA VAL A 42 14.82 0.71 -15.24
C VAL A 42 16.17 0.47 -15.92
N VAL A 43 17.01 -0.42 -15.36
CA VAL A 43 18.30 -0.81 -15.95
C VAL A 43 18.15 -1.44 -17.34
N THR A 44 16.97 -1.98 -17.67
CA THR A 44 16.72 -2.62 -18.95
C THR A 44 16.54 -1.64 -20.12
N ASP A 45 16.29 -0.35 -19.84
CA ASP A 45 15.92 0.69 -20.81
C ASP A 45 14.78 0.28 -21.77
N ASN A 46 13.96 -0.67 -21.34
CA ASN A 46 12.84 -1.19 -22.13
C ASN A 46 11.53 -0.77 -21.46
N VAL A 47 10.81 0.15 -22.10
CA VAL A 47 9.55 0.71 -21.56
C VAL A 47 8.50 -0.36 -21.28
N VAL A 48 8.44 -1.43 -22.09
CA VAL A 48 7.51 -2.54 -21.87
C VAL A 48 7.90 -3.34 -20.64
N ALA A 49 9.19 -3.66 -20.48
CA ALA A 49 9.69 -4.36 -19.30
C ALA A 49 9.48 -3.54 -18.02
N ILE A 50 9.76 -2.23 -18.07
CA ILE A 50 9.53 -1.31 -16.94
C ILE A 50 8.05 -1.25 -16.58
N GLY A 51 7.17 -1.04 -17.56
CA GLY A 51 5.73 -0.98 -17.35
C GLY A 51 5.17 -2.27 -16.76
N LEU A 52 5.59 -3.43 -17.28
CA LEU A 52 5.19 -4.73 -16.75
C LEU A 52 5.75 -4.98 -15.34
N ALA A 53 6.99 -4.61 -15.05
CA ALA A 53 7.58 -4.79 -13.73
C ALA A 53 6.79 -4.01 -12.66
N PHE A 54 6.53 -2.71 -12.89
CA PHE A 54 5.73 -1.89 -11.98
C PHE A 54 4.29 -2.39 -11.86
N GLY A 55 3.64 -2.74 -12.96
CA GLY A 55 2.25 -3.23 -12.94
C GLY A 55 2.09 -4.55 -12.20
N LEU A 56 2.93 -5.54 -12.53
CA LEU A 56 2.86 -6.87 -11.94
C LEU A 56 3.23 -6.86 -10.46
N ILE A 57 4.26 -6.10 -10.05
CA ILE A 57 4.65 -6.07 -8.64
C ILE A 57 3.57 -5.42 -7.76
N VAL A 58 2.90 -4.36 -8.24
CA VAL A 58 1.75 -3.78 -7.53
C VAL A 58 0.62 -4.79 -7.43
N ALA A 59 0.26 -5.47 -8.53
CA ALA A 59 -0.79 -6.48 -8.52
C ALA A 59 -0.48 -7.63 -7.55
N SER A 60 0.75 -8.15 -7.58
CA SER A 60 1.19 -9.22 -6.67
C SER A 60 1.23 -8.76 -5.21
N ALA A 61 1.74 -7.56 -4.93
CA ALA A 61 1.79 -7.01 -3.58
C ALA A 61 0.37 -6.85 -3.02
N ILE A 62 -0.53 -6.16 -3.73
CA ILE A 62 -1.92 -5.96 -3.29
C ILE A 62 -2.63 -7.30 -3.08
N GLN A 63 -2.45 -8.28 -3.97
CA GLN A 63 -3.01 -9.62 -3.79
C GLN A 63 -2.48 -10.32 -2.53
N GLY A 64 -1.20 -10.11 -2.19
CA GLY A 64 -0.55 -10.71 -1.04
C GLY A 64 -0.86 -10.04 0.30
N ILE A 65 -0.91 -8.70 0.34
CA ILE A 65 -0.98 -7.94 1.60
C ILE A 65 -2.23 -7.04 1.74
N GLY A 66 -3.07 -6.95 0.71
CA GLY A 66 -4.24 -6.06 0.72
C GLY A 66 -5.23 -6.38 1.85
N HIS A 67 -5.42 -7.66 2.16
CA HIS A 67 -6.27 -8.11 3.27
C HIS A 67 -5.67 -7.84 4.67
N VAL A 68 -4.38 -7.47 4.74
CA VAL A 68 -3.67 -7.18 5.99
C VAL A 68 -3.63 -5.68 6.30
N SER A 69 -3.50 -4.84 5.26
CA SER A 69 -3.16 -3.42 5.41
C SER A 69 -4.01 -2.45 4.58
N GLY A 70 -4.87 -2.95 3.69
CA GLY A 70 -5.47 -2.14 2.62
C GLY A 70 -4.62 -2.10 1.35
N GLY A 71 -3.31 -2.39 1.43
CA GLY A 71 -2.43 -2.56 0.28
C GLY A 71 -2.24 -1.27 -0.51
N HIS A 72 -2.02 -0.14 0.16
CA HIS A 72 -1.86 1.16 -0.47
C HIS A 72 -0.54 1.21 -1.24
N VAL A 73 0.53 0.70 -0.62
CA VAL A 73 1.92 0.61 -1.11
C VAL A 73 2.49 1.91 -1.70
N ASN A 74 1.80 3.04 -1.46
CA ASN A 74 2.03 4.33 -2.08
C ASN A 74 1.43 5.45 -1.20
N PRO A 75 2.24 6.43 -0.74
CA PRO A 75 1.74 7.54 0.06
C PRO A 75 0.63 8.36 -0.60
N ALA A 76 0.65 8.53 -1.93
CA ALA A 76 -0.39 9.25 -2.66
C ALA A 76 -1.75 8.50 -2.62
N VAL A 77 -1.71 7.16 -2.67
CA VAL A 77 -2.91 6.33 -2.53
C VAL A 77 -3.46 6.44 -1.11
N THR A 78 -2.60 6.34 -0.09
CA THR A 78 -3.00 6.56 1.31
C THR A 78 -3.66 7.93 1.48
N CYS A 79 -3.05 9.01 1.00
CA CYS A 79 -3.65 10.34 1.07
C CYS A 79 -4.99 10.42 0.35
N GLY A 80 -5.13 9.79 -0.83
CA GLY A 80 -6.39 9.73 -1.55
C GLY A 80 -7.49 9.03 -0.75
N LEU A 81 -7.16 7.93 -0.08
CA LEU A 81 -8.09 7.19 0.77
C LEU A 81 -8.45 7.95 2.05
N ILE A 82 -7.52 8.73 2.62
CA ILE A 82 -7.80 9.64 3.75
C ILE A 82 -8.86 10.67 3.33
N ILE A 83 -8.71 11.28 2.16
CA ILE A 83 -9.63 12.33 1.66
C ILE A 83 -11.06 11.81 1.53
N ILE A 84 -11.23 10.54 1.11
CA ILE A 84 -12.55 9.93 0.95
C ILE A 84 -13.02 9.15 2.19
N GLY A 85 -12.24 9.16 3.28
CA GLY A 85 -12.59 8.50 4.53
C GLY A 85 -12.63 6.97 4.44
N LYS A 86 -11.65 6.37 3.77
CA LYS A 86 -11.52 4.91 3.55
C LYS A 86 -10.10 4.40 3.83
N VAL A 87 -9.40 5.01 4.80
CA VAL A 87 -8.17 4.45 5.35
C VAL A 87 -8.50 3.43 6.41
#